data_AF-A0A6G1VNA1-F1
#
_entry.id   AF-A0A6G1VNA1-F1
#
_cell.length_a   1.000
_cell.length_b   1.000
_cell.length_c   1.000
_cell.angle_alpha   90.00
_cell.angle_beta   90.00
_cell.angle_gamma   90.00
#
_symmetry.space_group_name_H-M   'P 1'
#
loop_
_entity.id
_entity.type
_entity.pdbx_description
1 polymer ?
#
loop_
_entity_poly.entity_id
_entity_poly.type
_entity_poly.pdbx_seq_one_letter_code
_entity_poly.pdbx_strand_id
1 'polypeptide(L)'
;MERYTECPIGEISQIALQGSGDYEINVEDASILNINYSQNTLTINPIAKGITKISVYDKITKNIANSTVKITDAYCTFQVGNPVRPPFSSSVYVYMVYNCTNDLYMFDNNFNLIEKGHYLFEKTNEKYSLTFSFNNIYNGVNKLQLDLNNNNPTLLKNLESLLANHTLAESTYKARSENQIVLNAKNKENNIVYYLIFKKKRIPYYFLN
;
A
#
# COMPACT_ATOMS: atom_id res chain seq x y z
N MET A 1 -19.92 -16.26 -12.95
CA MET A 1 -18.92 -16.28 -11.87
C MET A 1 -18.75 -14.85 -11.41
N GLU A 2 -18.99 -14.55 -10.14
CA GLU A 2 -18.79 -13.21 -9.59
C GLU A 2 -17.30 -12.94 -9.45
N ARG A 3 -16.84 -11.77 -9.91
CA ARG A 3 -15.44 -11.36 -9.78
C ARG A 3 -15.24 -10.63 -8.45
N TYR A 4 -14.07 -10.80 -7.84
CA TYR A 4 -13.68 -10.04 -6.67
C TYR A 4 -12.43 -9.23 -6.97
N THR A 5 -12.42 -7.96 -6.57
CA THR A 5 -11.28 -7.05 -6.75
C THR A 5 -11.01 -6.27 -5.47
N GLU A 6 -9.77 -6.29 -5.00
CA GLU A 6 -9.29 -5.37 -3.95
C GLU A 6 -8.45 -4.25 -4.56
N CYS A 7 -8.71 -3.03 -4.09
CA CYS A 7 -8.01 -1.83 -4.53
C CYS A 7 -7.72 -0.93 -3.31
N PRO A 8 -6.45 -0.65 -2.99
CA PRO A 8 -6.13 0.32 -1.96
C PRO A 8 -6.55 1.73 -2.39
N ILE A 9 -6.95 2.59 -1.43
CA ILE A 9 -7.18 4.00 -1.72
C ILE A 9 -5.93 4.60 -2.39
N GLY A 10 -6.11 5.44 -3.39
CA GLY A 10 -5.01 6.08 -4.15
C GLY A 10 -4.31 5.18 -5.16
N GLU A 11 -4.73 3.92 -5.33
CA GLU A 11 -4.33 3.10 -6.48
C GLU A 11 -5.44 3.01 -7.51
N ILE A 12 -5.11 3.30 -8.77
CA ILE A 12 -6.03 3.06 -9.89
C ILE A 12 -5.91 1.59 -10.28
N SER A 13 -7.06 0.92 -10.44
CA SER A 13 -7.12 -0.44 -10.99
C SER A 13 -7.84 -0.44 -12.32
N GLN A 14 -7.37 -1.26 -13.26
CA GLN A 14 -7.96 -1.39 -14.59
C GLN A 14 -8.43 -2.81 -14.84
N ILE A 15 -9.61 -2.96 -15.43
CA ILE A 15 -10.22 -4.24 -15.80
C ILE A 15 -10.60 -4.17 -17.27
N ALA A 16 -10.02 -5.03 -18.09
CA ALA A 16 -10.44 -5.21 -19.47
C ALA A 16 -11.78 -5.97 -19.53
N LEU A 17 -12.72 -5.44 -20.29
CA LEU A 17 -14.00 -6.07 -20.59
C LEU A 17 -13.93 -6.87 -21.89
N GLN A 18 -14.68 -7.97 -21.94
CA GLN A 18 -14.88 -8.76 -23.15
C GLN A 18 -16.37 -8.79 -23.49
N GLY A 19 -16.71 -8.62 -24.77
CA GLY A 19 -18.10 -8.51 -25.21
C GLY A 19 -18.24 -7.55 -26.39
N SER A 20 -19.43 -6.96 -26.52
CA SER A 20 -19.80 -6.13 -27.68
C SER A 20 -19.14 -4.75 -27.72
N GLY A 21 -18.69 -4.23 -26.58
CA GLY A 21 -18.17 -2.87 -26.45
C GLY A 21 -19.22 -1.80 -26.11
N ASP A 22 -20.52 -2.14 -26.19
CA ASP A 22 -21.62 -1.28 -25.72
C ASP A 22 -22.14 -1.79 -24.38
N TYR A 23 -21.67 -1.14 -23.32
CA TYR A 23 -22.00 -1.51 -21.94
C TYR A 23 -22.76 -0.40 -21.23
N GLU A 24 -23.61 -0.82 -20.30
CA GLU A 24 -24.13 0.00 -19.22
C GLU A 24 -23.47 -0.45 -17.91
N ILE A 25 -22.95 0.50 -17.14
CA ILE A 25 -22.17 0.21 -15.93
C ILE A 25 -22.87 0.88 -14.76
N ASN A 26 -23.17 0.09 -13.73
CA ASN A 26 -23.76 0.55 -12.49
C ASN A 26 -22.80 0.31 -11.33
N VAL A 27 -22.70 1.29 -10.43
CA VAL A 27 -21.98 1.20 -9.15
C VAL A 27 -23.00 1.34 -8.04
N GLU A 28 -23.09 0.35 -7.16
CA GLU A 28 -24.09 0.38 -6.07
C GLU A 28 -23.86 1.54 -5.10
N ASP A 29 -22.59 1.88 -4.82
CA ASP A 29 -22.22 2.98 -3.93
C ASP A 29 -21.08 3.82 -4.53
N ALA A 30 -21.47 4.93 -5.17
CA ALA A 30 -20.54 5.88 -5.78
C ALA A 30 -19.75 6.73 -4.77
N SER A 31 -20.04 6.64 -3.46
CA SER A 31 -19.23 7.29 -2.43
C SER A 31 -17.92 6.54 -2.15
N ILE A 32 -17.87 5.25 -2.52
CA ILE A 32 -16.71 4.36 -2.29
C ILE A 32 -15.72 4.43 -3.47
N LEU A 33 -16.19 4.52 -4.71
CA LEU A 33 -15.35 4.57 -5.90
C LEU A 33 -16.04 5.25 -7.08
N ASN A 34 -15.23 5.78 -8.01
CA ASN A 34 -15.65 6.23 -9.32
C ASN A 34 -15.18 5.25 -10.41
N ILE A 35 -15.98 5.11 -11.47
CA ILE A 35 -15.62 4.32 -12.66
C ILE A 35 -15.58 5.21 -13.89
N ASN A 36 -14.50 5.06 -14.66
CA ASN A 36 -14.44 5.56 -16.03
C ASN A 36 -14.35 4.38 -16.99
N TYR A 37 -15.14 4.42 -18.06
CA TYR A 37 -15.09 3.44 -19.13
C TYR A 37 -14.58 4.08 -20.42
N SER A 38 -13.54 3.48 -21.00
CA SER A 38 -13.04 3.86 -22.31
C SER A 38 -12.34 2.67 -22.95
N GLN A 39 -12.50 2.50 -24.26
CA GLN A 39 -11.77 1.48 -25.04
C GLN A 39 -11.83 0.07 -24.42
N ASN A 40 -13.03 -0.43 -24.11
CA ASN A 40 -13.24 -1.73 -23.47
C ASN A 40 -12.54 -1.92 -22.11
N THR A 41 -12.17 -0.83 -21.43
CA THR A 41 -11.47 -0.87 -20.14
C THR A 41 -12.24 -0.09 -19.09
N LEU A 42 -12.55 -0.75 -17.97
CA LEU A 42 -13.02 -0.10 -16.74
C LEU A 42 -11.83 0.36 -15.93
N THR A 43 -11.80 1.65 -15.61
CA THR A 43 -10.84 2.25 -14.69
C THR A 43 -11.55 2.54 -13.38
N ILE A 44 -11.13 1.85 -12.32
CA ILE A 44 -11.63 2.01 -10.95
C ILE A 44 -10.75 3.05 -10.24
N ASN A 45 -11.37 4.11 -9.75
CA ASN A 45 -10.74 5.17 -8.99
C ASN A 45 -11.31 5.16 -7.55
N PRO A 46 -10.58 4.60 -6.57
CA PRO A 46 -11.03 4.56 -5.18
C PRO A 46 -11.23 5.95 -4.58
N ILE A 47 -12.27 6.11 -3.76
CA ILE A 47 -12.58 7.35 -3.02
C ILE A 47 -12.45 7.10 -1.52
N ALA A 48 -13.17 6.11 -1.01
CA ALA A 48 -13.27 5.82 0.42
C ALA A 48 -13.23 4.31 0.69
N LYS A 49 -12.75 3.95 1.88
CA LYS A 49 -12.73 2.56 2.35
C LYS A 49 -14.15 2.01 2.42
N GLY A 50 -14.35 0.80 1.90
CA GLY A 50 -15.65 0.15 1.89
C GLY A 50 -15.74 -0.98 0.87
N ILE A 51 -16.91 -1.61 0.79
CA ILE A 51 -17.20 -2.66 -0.19
C ILE A 51 -18.41 -2.22 -0.99
N THR A 52 -18.32 -2.30 -2.31
CA THR A 52 -19.42 -2.01 -3.24
C THR A 52 -19.45 -3.03 -4.36
N LYS A 53 -20.53 -3.08 -5.13
CA LYS A 53 -20.63 -3.92 -6.32
C LYS A 53 -20.70 -3.08 -7.58
N ILE A 54 -20.11 -3.62 -8.63
CA ILE A 54 -20.16 -3.12 -9.98
C ILE A 54 -20.94 -4.13 -10.82
N SER A 55 -21.95 -3.65 -11.52
CA SER A 55 -22.69 -4.43 -12.52
C SER A 55 -22.38 -3.88 -13.91
N VAL A 56 -22.05 -4.77 -14.84
CA VAL A 56 -21.81 -4.44 -16.25
C VAL A 56 -22.81 -5.19 -17.09
N TYR A 57 -23.69 -4.46 -17.76
CA TYR A 57 -24.69 -5.00 -18.67
C TYR A 57 -24.26 -4.76 -20.12
N ASP A 58 -24.05 -5.82 -20.89
CA ASP A 58 -23.80 -5.75 -22.33
C ASP A 58 -25.12 -5.58 -23.07
N LYS A 59 -25.30 -4.42 -23.70
CA LYS A 59 -26.58 -4.06 -24.32
C LYS A 59 -26.90 -4.89 -25.56
N ILE A 60 -25.90 -5.50 -26.19
CA ILE A 60 -26.08 -6.32 -27.40
C ILE A 60 -26.31 -7.77 -27.01
N THR A 61 -25.43 -8.35 -26.20
CA THR A 61 -25.54 -9.78 -25.81
C THR A 61 -26.54 -10.02 -24.69
N LYS A 62 -27.01 -8.96 -24.04
CA LYS A 62 -27.95 -8.98 -22.90
C LYS A 62 -27.40 -9.69 -21.66
N ASN A 63 -26.09 -9.93 -21.61
CA ASN A 63 -25.43 -10.56 -20.48
C ASN A 63 -25.13 -9.53 -19.38
N ILE A 64 -25.17 -9.99 -18.13
CA ILE A 64 -24.79 -9.20 -16.95
C ILE A 64 -23.60 -9.87 -16.28
N ALA A 65 -22.56 -9.09 -16.01
CA ALA A 65 -21.42 -9.48 -15.20
C ALA A 65 -21.37 -8.64 -13.93
N ASN A 66 -21.16 -9.29 -12.78
CA ASN A 66 -21.08 -8.64 -11.48
C ASN A 66 -19.67 -8.80 -10.89
N SER A 67 -19.18 -7.73 -10.27
CA SER A 67 -17.95 -7.74 -9.49
C SER A 67 -18.16 -7.09 -8.14
N THR A 68 -17.80 -7.80 -7.07
CA THR A 68 -17.61 -7.17 -5.76
C THR A 68 -16.24 -6.47 -5.77
N VAL A 69 -16.20 -5.22 -5.30
CA VAL A 69 -14.98 -4.43 -5.17
C VAL A 69 -14.83 -3.97 -3.73
N LYS A 70 -13.68 -4.31 -3.14
CA LYS A 70 -13.29 -3.89 -1.80
C LYS A 70 -12.21 -2.81 -1.91
N ILE A 71 -12.52 -1.63 -1.40
CA ILE A 71 -11.55 -0.56 -1.22
C ILE A 71 -10.95 -0.66 0.17
N THR A 72 -9.64 -0.91 0.25
CA THR A 72 -8.89 -1.04 1.51
C THR A 72 -8.20 0.27 1.87
N ASP A 73 -7.71 0.36 3.10
CA ASP A 73 -6.75 1.41 3.46
C ASP A 73 -5.56 1.40 2.48
N ALA A 74 -5.01 2.59 2.26
CA ALA A 74 -3.79 2.74 1.50
C ALA A 74 -2.58 2.29 2.31
N TYR A 75 -1.48 2.00 1.63
CA TYR A 75 -0.24 1.59 2.27
C TYR A 75 0.96 1.84 1.36
N CYS A 76 2.15 1.79 1.95
CA CYS A 76 3.39 1.58 1.21
C CYS A 76 4.04 0.27 1.60
N THR A 77 4.86 -0.22 0.67
CA THR A 77 5.59 -1.47 0.83
C THR A 77 7.07 -1.19 0.72
N PHE A 78 7.81 -1.65 1.72
CA PHE A 78 9.26 -1.71 1.70
C PHE A 78 9.71 -3.16 1.67
N GLN A 79 10.86 -3.41 1.06
CA GLN A 79 11.60 -4.65 1.23
C GLN A 79 12.89 -4.34 1.99
N VAL A 80 13.19 -5.13 3.02
CA VAL A 80 14.48 -5.04 3.73
C VAL A 80 15.58 -5.47 2.76
N GLY A 81 16.49 -4.55 2.48
CA GLY A 81 17.61 -4.70 1.56
C GLY A 81 18.84 -5.33 2.20
N ASN A 82 19.82 -5.62 1.34
CA ASN A 82 21.11 -6.18 1.76
C ASN A 82 22.09 -5.08 2.23
N PRO A 83 22.99 -5.40 3.20
CA PRO A 83 22.99 -6.63 4.00
C PRO A 83 21.79 -6.65 4.96
N VAL A 84 21.15 -7.82 5.08
CA VAL A 84 20.12 -8.06 6.09
C VAL A 84 20.77 -8.02 7.47
N ARG A 85 20.14 -7.32 8.41
CA ARG A 85 20.65 -7.12 9.77
C ARG A 85 19.56 -7.45 10.80
N PRO A 86 19.91 -7.97 11.99
CA PRO A 86 18.97 -8.14 13.09
C PRO A 86 18.20 -6.84 13.38
N PRO A 87 16.90 -6.89 13.71
CA PRO A 87 16.14 -8.11 14.00
C PRO A 87 15.66 -8.87 12.76
N PHE A 88 15.88 -8.38 11.54
CA PHE A 88 15.51 -9.11 10.34
C PHE A 88 16.46 -10.30 10.11
N SER A 89 15.91 -11.50 9.95
CA SER A 89 16.67 -12.73 9.65
C SER A 89 16.76 -13.02 8.15
N SER A 90 15.90 -12.39 7.34
CA SER A 90 15.91 -12.46 5.88
C SER A 90 15.48 -11.12 5.29
N SER A 91 15.54 -11.02 3.95
CA SER A 91 14.78 -9.97 3.26
C SER A 91 13.29 -10.26 3.48
N VAL A 92 12.56 -9.26 3.97
CA VAL A 92 11.12 -9.32 4.29
C VAL A 92 10.42 -8.11 3.67
N TYR A 93 9.13 -8.26 3.37
CA TYR A 93 8.27 -7.15 3.00
C TYR A 93 7.67 -6.53 4.26
N VAL A 94 7.73 -5.21 4.36
CA VAL A 94 7.16 -4.41 5.44
C VAL A 94 6.12 -3.50 4.82
N TYR A 95 4.87 -3.68 5.24
CA TYR A 95 3.72 -2.87 4.83
C TYR A 95 3.37 -1.91 5.96
N MET A 96 3.33 -0.62 5.65
CA MET A 96 2.85 0.42 6.57
C MET A 96 1.51 0.92 6.05
N VAL A 97 0.45 0.65 6.80
CA VAL A 97 -0.93 0.91 6.41
C VAL A 97 -1.41 2.24 6.97
N TYR A 98 -1.98 3.05 6.10
CA TYR A 98 -2.44 4.40 6.41
C TYR A 98 -3.85 4.32 6.97
N ASN A 99 -3.93 4.01 8.26
CA ASN A 99 -5.16 3.98 9.02
C ASN A 99 -4.96 4.66 10.38
N CYS A 100 -6.03 4.79 11.17
CA CYS A 100 -5.98 5.49 12.45
C CYS A 100 -5.07 4.81 13.50
N THR A 101 -4.66 3.57 13.28
CA THR A 101 -3.79 2.78 14.16
C THR A 101 -2.35 2.66 13.64
N ASN A 102 -2.05 3.19 12.44
CA ASN A 102 -0.77 3.04 11.76
C ASN A 102 -0.26 1.58 11.74
N ASP A 103 -1.11 0.67 11.26
CA ASP A 103 -0.77 -0.76 11.30
C ASP A 103 0.50 -1.08 10.48
N LEU A 104 1.26 -2.02 11.00
CA LEU A 104 2.46 -2.60 10.39
C LEU A 104 2.23 -4.09 10.14
N TYR A 105 2.54 -4.55 8.94
CA TYR A 105 2.51 -5.98 8.59
C TYR A 105 3.82 -6.42 7.94
N MET A 106 4.37 -7.54 8.39
CA MET A 106 5.60 -8.10 7.86
C MET A 106 5.34 -9.46 7.22
N PHE A 107 5.85 -9.65 6.00
CA PHE A 107 5.72 -10.89 5.26
C PHE A 107 7.08 -11.39 4.79
N ASP A 108 7.24 -12.71 4.72
CA ASP A 108 8.39 -13.31 4.04
C ASP A 108 8.25 -13.14 2.51
N ASN A 109 9.26 -13.62 1.77
CA ASN A 109 9.23 -13.55 0.30
C ASN A 109 8.15 -14.45 -0.33
N ASN A 110 7.56 -15.37 0.43
CA ASN A 110 6.47 -16.26 0.02
C ASN A 110 5.08 -15.73 0.44
N PHE A 111 5.00 -14.52 1.02
CA PHE A 111 3.78 -13.92 1.55
C PHE A 111 3.17 -14.66 2.74
N ASN A 112 3.97 -15.37 3.52
CA ASN A 112 3.56 -15.80 4.85
C ASN A 112 3.72 -14.63 5.82
N LEU A 113 2.68 -14.35 6.61
CA LEU A 113 2.74 -13.33 7.65
C LEU A 113 3.76 -13.75 8.72
N ILE A 114 4.72 -12.87 8.98
CA ILE A 114 5.77 -13.06 10.00
C ILE A 114 5.38 -12.34 11.29
N GLU A 115 4.96 -11.08 11.18
CA GLU A 115 4.75 -10.21 12.35
C GLU A 115 3.71 -9.13 12.03
N LYS A 116 3.05 -8.63 13.08
CA LYS A 116 2.17 -7.46 13.06
C LYS A 116 2.68 -6.41 14.02
N GLY A 117 2.24 -5.18 13.87
CA GLY A 117 2.63 -4.12 14.76
C GLY A 117 2.02 -2.79 14.41
N HIS A 118 2.70 -1.75 14.86
CA HIS A 118 2.39 -0.37 14.54
C HIS A 118 3.66 0.36 14.13
N TYR A 119 3.51 1.33 13.24
CA TYR A 119 4.59 2.26 12.94
C TYR A 119 4.27 3.65 13.48
N LEU A 120 5.33 4.43 13.70
CA LEU A 120 5.24 5.85 14.03
C LEU A 120 6.29 6.59 13.21
N PHE A 121 5.83 7.45 12.30
CA PHE A 121 6.68 8.36 11.53
C PHE A 121 6.56 9.76 12.11
N GLU A 122 7.68 10.35 12.48
CA GLU A 122 7.71 11.64 13.18
C GLU A 122 8.70 12.59 12.52
N LYS A 123 8.35 13.88 12.53
CA LYS A 123 9.25 14.98 12.21
C LYS A 123 9.32 15.91 13.42
N THR A 124 10.51 16.08 13.99
CA THR A 124 10.75 16.99 15.11
C THR A 124 11.99 17.83 14.83
N ASN A 125 11.86 19.16 14.86
CA ASN A 125 12.96 20.10 14.57
C ASN A 125 13.67 19.77 13.24
N GLU A 126 12.89 19.59 12.16
CA GLU A 126 13.37 19.18 10.83
C GLU A 126 14.09 17.82 10.78
N LYS A 127 14.04 17.02 11.85
CA LYS A 127 14.59 15.67 11.89
C LYS A 127 13.50 14.62 11.78
N TYR A 128 13.71 13.66 10.89
CA TYR A 128 12.78 12.56 10.63
C TYR A 128 13.17 11.30 11.39
N SER A 129 12.19 10.62 11.98
CA SER A 129 12.36 9.29 12.53
C SER A 129 11.20 8.37 12.22
N LEU A 130 11.50 7.07 12.21
CA LEU A 130 10.53 6.00 12.03
C LEU A 130 10.73 4.99 13.15
N THR A 131 9.64 4.59 13.77
CA THR A 131 9.64 3.54 14.79
C THR A 131 8.76 2.41 14.32
N PHE A 132 9.26 1.18 14.38
CA PHE A 132 8.44 -0.02 14.30
C PHE A 132 8.25 -0.57 15.71
N SER A 133 7.00 -0.80 16.10
CA SER A 133 6.64 -1.48 17.34
C SER A 133 5.98 -2.79 16.96
N PHE A 134 6.58 -3.91 17.35
CA PHE A 134 6.11 -5.26 17.01
C PHE A 134 5.16 -5.75 18.10
N ASN A 135 4.09 -6.45 17.70
CA ASN A 135 3.12 -7.00 18.65
C ASN A 135 3.73 -8.11 19.50
N ASN A 136 4.63 -8.91 18.90
CA ASN A 136 5.42 -9.89 19.61
C ASN A 136 6.90 -9.47 19.67
N ILE A 137 7.68 -10.14 20.52
CA ILE A 137 9.14 -9.97 20.53
C ILE A 137 9.70 -10.60 19.25
N TYR A 138 10.01 -9.76 18.26
CA TYR A 138 10.52 -10.19 16.96
C TYR A 138 12.05 -10.32 17.02
N ASN A 139 12.56 -11.55 17.02
CA ASN A 139 14.00 -11.87 17.12
C ASN A 139 14.72 -11.10 18.25
N GLY A 140 14.07 -11.05 19.42
CA GLY A 140 14.60 -10.39 20.63
C GLY A 140 14.33 -8.88 20.72
N VAL A 141 13.60 -8.31 19.75
CA VAL A 141 13.31 -6.87 19.69
C VAL A 141 11.80 -6.65 19.62
N ASN A 142 11.25 -5.85 20.53
CA ASN A 142 9.84 -5.41 20.48
C ASN A 142 9.67 -4.04 19.79
N LYS A 143 10.76 -3.27 19.65
CA LYS A 143 10.74 -1.93 19.06
C LYS A 143 12.03 -1.66 18.30
N LEU A 144 11.93 -1.17 17.08
CA LEU A 144 13.06 -0.73 16.26
C LEU A 144 12.93 0.77 15.98
N GLN A 145 13.82 1.58 16.56
CA GLN A 145 13.82 3.03 16.39
C GLN A 145 14.87 3.46 15.35
N LEU A 146 14.42 4.17 14.32
CA LEU A 146 15.22 4.50 13.15
C LEU A 146 15.31 6.02 12.96
N ASP A 147 16.52 6.50 12.76
CA ASP A 147 16.87 7.83 12.28
C ASP A 147 16.93 7.81 10.75
N LEU A 148 16.20 8.72 10.10
CA LEU A 148 16.11 8.83 8.65
C LEU A 148 16.87 10.04 8.08
N ASN A 149 17.60 10.81 8.89
CA ASN A 149 18.16 12.10 8.48
C ASN A 149 19.36 12.01 7.53
N ASN A 150 19.90 10.81 7.32
CA ASN A 150 20.94 10.56 6.32
C ASN A 150 20.37 10.29 4.90
N ASN A 151 19.10 10.62 4.67
CA ASN A 151 18.45 10.48 3.37
C ASN A 151 18.31 11.83 2.66
N ASN A 152 18.05 11.77 1.36
CA ASN A 152 17.76 12.96 0.56
C ASN A 152 16.55 13.73 1.13
N PRO A 153 16.64 15.05 1.36
CA PRO A 153 15.53 15.84 1.93
C PRO A 153 14.23 15.80 1.11
N THR A 154 14.32 15.76 -0.22
CA THR A 154 13.15 15.63 -1.11
C THR A 154 12.46 14.29 -0.90
N LEU A 155 13.24 13.21 -0.72
CA LEU A 155 12.70 11.90 -0.40
C LEU A 155 11.96 11.90 0.95
N LEU A 156 12.54 12.54 1.98
CA LEU A 156 11.90 12.63 3.29
C LEU A 156 10.60 13.43 3.25
N LYS A 157 10.54 14.53 2.49
CA LYS A 157 9.29 15.28 2.26
C LYS A 157 8.23 14.46 1.52
N ASN A 158 8.64 13.64 0.54
CA ASN A 158 7.71 12.74 -0.15
C ASN A 158 7.15 11.67 0.80
N LEU A 159 7.99 11.12 1.69
CA LEU A 159 7.54 10.20 2.74
C LEU A 159 6.65 10.87 3.77
N GLU A 160 6.92 12.12 4.15
CA GLU A 160 6.06 12.89 5.06
C GLU A 160 4.66 13.09 4.45
N SER A 161 4.59 13.52 3.18
CA SER A 161 3.33 13.62 2.44
C SER A 161 2.55 12.30 2.42
N LEU A 162 3.28 11.19 2.34
CA LEU A 162 2.73 9.84 2.24
C LEU A 162 2.29 9.28 3.61
N LEU A 163 3.13 9.41 4.64
CA LEU A 163 3.00 8.71 5.93
C LEU A 163 2.37 9.57 7.04
N ALA A 164 2.45 10.90 6.94
CA ALA A 164 1.96 11.82 7.98
C ALA A 164 0.71 12.61 7.54
N ASN A 165 0.64 13.01 6.27
CA ASN A 165 -0.42 13.90 5.80
C ASN A 165 -1.59 13.20 5.12
N HIS A 166 -1.50 11.87 4.94
CA HIS A 166 -2.54 11.05 4.31
C HIS A 166 -3.06 11.60 2.96
N THR A 167 -2.27 12.42 2.23
CA THR A 167 -2.67 13.00 0.95
C THR A 167 -2.56 11.96 -0.16
N LEU A 168 -3.64 11.20 -0.28
CA LEU A 168 -3.91 10.13 -1.22
C LEU A 168 -4.28 10.66 -2.61
N ALA A 169 -3.39 10.52 -3.60
CA ALA A 169 -3.74 10.27 -5.02
C ALA A 169 -2.53 10.24 -5.94
N GLU A 170 -1.59 11.19 -5.82
CA GLU A 170 -0.50 11.32 -6.81
C GLU A 170 0.86 10.82 -6.35
N SER A 171 1.11 10.81 -5.04
CA SER A 171 2.44 10.54 -4.48
C SER A 171 2.82 9.06 -4.49
N THR A 172 1.89 8.13 -4.30
CA THR A 172 2.17 6.70 -4.49
C THR A 172 2.47 6.38 -5.94
N TYR A 173 1.79 6.97 -6.92
CA TYR A 173 2.09 6.75 -8.35
C TYR A 173 3.37 7.44 -8.82
N LYS A 174 3.65 8.67 -8.36
CA LYS A 174 4.85 9.45 -8.73
C LYS A 174 6.12 9.06 -7.95
N ALA A 175 6.03 8.69 -6.67
CA ALA A 175 7.18 8.09 -5.95
C ALA A 175 7.56 6.71 -6.51
N ARG A 176 6.68 6.11 -7.33
CA ARG A 176 6.87 4.85 -8.03
C ARG A 176 7.48 5.02 -9.44
N SER A 177 7.63 6.23 -9.97
CA SER A 177 8.13 6.46 -11.35
C SER A 177 9.60 6.85 -11.44
N GLU A 178 10.28 7.08 -10.32
CA GLU A 178 11.71 7.39 -10.27
C GLU A 178 12.47 6.24 -9.58
N ASN A 179 13.76 6.14 -9.90
CA ASN A 179 14.74 5.11 -9.48
C ASN A 179 14.48 4.48 -8.10
N GLN A 180 14.89 3.21 -7.91
CA GLN A 180 14.77 2.47 -6.65
C GLN A 180 15.04 3.36 -5.43
N ILE A 181 13.97 3.79 -4.76
CA ILE A 181 14.07 4.60 -3.54
C ILE A 181 14.57 3.67 -2.44
N VAL A 182 15.78 3.94 -1.96
CA VAL A 182 16.38 3.25 -0.81
C VAL A 182 16.42 4.22 0.35
N LEU A 183 15.76 3.86 1.44
CA LEU A 183 15.89 4.59 2.70
C LEU A 183 17.01 3.98 3.53
N ASN A 184 17.98 4.83 3.84
CA ASN A 184 19.03 4.57 4.81
C ASN A 184 18.48 4.88 6.20
N ALA A 185 18.05 3.85 6.92
CA ALA A 185 17.44 3.97 8.22
C ALA A 185 18.43 3.52 9.29
N LYS A 186 18.96 4.46 10.07
CA LYS A 186 19.98 4.17 11.09
C LYS A 186 19.33 3.86 12.42
N ASN A 187 19.61 2.70 13.00
CA ASN A 187 19.18 2.36 14.35
C ASN A 187 19.70 3.40 15.36
N LYS A 188 18.81 3.98 16.16
CA LYS A 188 19.18 4.96 17.18
C LYS A 188 19.97 4.35 18.34
N GLU A 189 19.80 3.07 18.62
CA GLU A 189 20.43 2.38 19.76
C GLU A 189 21.84 1.88 19.43
N ASN A 190 22.00 1.18 18.31
CA ASN A 190 23.24 0.48 17.97
C ASN A 190 23.93 0.99 16.69
N ASN A 191 23.42 2.06 16.09
CA ASN A 191 23.96 2.70 14.87
C ASN A 191 23.96 1.81 13.60
N ILE A 192 23.38 0.62 13.62
CA ILE A 192 23.26 -0.25 12.44
C ILE A 192 22.39 0.46 11.39
N VAL A 193 22.83 0.47 10.14
CA VAL A 193 22.06 1.01 9.02
C VAL A 193 21.28 -0.11 8.36
N TYR A 194 19.96 0.08 8.24
CA TYR A 194 19.05 -0.74 7.45
C TYR A 194 18.73 -0.04 6.13
N TYR A 195 18.61 -0.83 5.08
CA TYR A 195 18.18 -0.35 3.77
C TYR A 195 16.72 -0.76 3.56
N LEU A 196 15.79 0.20 3.55
CA LEU A 196 14.39 -0.08 3.23
C LEU A 196 14.12 0.34 1.79
N ILE A 197 13.89 -0.65 0.94
CA ILE A 197 13.73 -0.44 -0.50
C ILE A 197 12.25 -0.32 -0.82
N PHE A 198 11.81 0.80 -1.37
CA PHE A 198 10.41 0.96 -1.77
C PHE A 198 10.05 -0.04 -2.89
N LYS A 199 8.88 -0.69 -2.79
CA LYS A 199 8.41 -1.69 -3.76
C LYS A 199 6.96 -1.43 -4.18
N LYS A 200 6.66 -1.76 -5.44
CA LYS A 200 5.28 -1.80 -5.99
C LYS A 200 4.61 -3.15 -5.73
N LYS A 201 4.79 -3.74 -4.55
CA LYS A 201 4.25 -5.05 -4.23
C LYS A 201 3.00 -4.87 -3.39
N ARG A 202 1.85 -5.32 -3.90
CA ARG A 202 0.58 -5.30 -3.17
C ARG A 202 0.65 -6.22 -1.95
N ILE A 203 -0.08 -5.86 -0.90
CA ILE A 203 -0.33 -6.75 0.23
C ILE A 203 -1.16 -7.94 -0.26
N PRO A 204 -1.04 -9.14 0.34
CA PRO A 204 -1.88 -10.27 -0.05
C PRO A 204 -3.37 -9.93 -0.04
N TYR A 205 -4.10 -10.43 -1.03
CA TYR A 205 -5.55 -10.25 -1.12
C TYR A 205 -6.25 -10.84 0.10
N TYR A 206 -7.39 -10.27 0.48
CA TYR A 206 -8.22 -10.66 1.63
C TYR A 206 -7.56 -10.44 2.99
N PHE A 207 -6.43 -9.74 3.04
CA PHE A 207 -5.70 -9.52 4.29
C PHE A 207 -6.15 -8.26 5.02
N LEU A 208 -6.31 -7.15 4.30
CA LEU A 208 -6.79 -5.90 4.90
C LEU A 208 -8.31 -5.92 4.98
N ASN A 209 -8.82 -5.48 6.13
CA ASN A 209 -10.25 -5.30 6.37
C ASN A 209 -10.80 -4.07 5.67
#